data_AF-A0A2N0HBI9-F1
#
_entry.id   AF-A0A2N0HBI9-F1
#
_cell.length_a   1.000
_cell.length_b   1.000
_cell.length_c   1.000
_cell.angle_alpha   90.00
_cell.angle_beta   90.00
_cell.angle_gamma   90.00
#
_symmetry.space_group_name_H-M   'P 1'
#
loop_
_entity.id
_entity.type
_entity.pdbx_description
1 polymer ?
#
loop_
_entity_poly.entity_id
_entity_poly.type
_entity_poly.pdbx_seq_one_letter_code
_entity_poly.pdbx_strand_id
1 'polypeptide(L)'
;MSTENFEFDVAISFLQQDENLAFQLNNLLKESVKTFLYSEQQKKLAGRDGEELFNRVFFKESRIVVVLYRDTWGNSPWTKIEETAIRNRGFEFGYDFVTFIPLDKPVNPPKWLPKNRLWIGLERWGIESAASVIESRIQEFGGNITIETLADKVKKSEDKILFAQQRERILTGQEGFDFARLESENLISEFKNQITEINQKLPDWNLRQDINNNNGIDIVSYGLLLSIQHYHNPDYIFINIFQRNDFEGNKSLGSTRLKFDISKLNEKGWSDKESGKNFKTSAVIAEIWLNNFFEIISKERLKRN
;
A
#
# COMPACT_ATOMS: atom_id res chain seq x y z
N MET A 1 17.44 -32.78 -9.53
CA MET A 1 17.20 -31.34 -9.69
C MET A 1 17.96 -30.65 -8.58
N SER A 2 18.84 -29.71 -8.95
CA SER A 2 19.75 -29.02 -8.05
C SER A 2 19.01 -28.40 -6.88
N THR A 3 19.59 -28.52 -5.69
CA THR A 3 19.28 -27.70 -4.51
C THR A 3 19.68 -26.26 -4.79
N GLU A 4 18.98 -25.59 -5.71
CA GLU A 4 19.11 -24.15 -5.88
C GLU A 4 18.62 -23.50 -4.59
N ASN A 5 19.50 -22.71 -4.00
CA ASN A 5 19.24 -22.03 -2.75
C ASN A 5 18.43 -20.77 -3.10
N PHE A 6 17.12 -20.93 -3.26
CA PHE A 6 16.20 -19.82 -3.51
C PHE A 6 16.19 -18.86 -2.30
N GLU A 7 16.21 -17.55 -2.55
CA GLU A 7 16.07 -16.54 -1.51
C GLU A 7 14.66 -16.57 -0.91
N PHE A 8 13.67 -16.80 -1.78
CA PHE A 8 12.26 -16.86 -1.43
C PHE A 8 11.65 -18.19 -1.87
N ASP A 9 10.78 -18.75 -1.04
CA ASP A 9 9.98 -19.91 -1.41
C ASP A 9 8.81 -19.50 -2.32
N VAL A 10 8.25 -18.31 -2.12
CA VAL A 10 7.18 -17.78 -2.98
C VAL A 10 7.28 -16.27 -3.15
N ALA A 11 7.17 -15.80 -4.40
CA ALA A 11 6.90 -14.40 -4.70
C ALA A 11 5.45 -14.20 -5.12
N ILE A 12 4.81 -13.18 -4.56
CA ILE A 12 3.41 -12.83 -4.85
C ILE A 12 3.39 -11.57 -5.71
N SER A 13 2.92 -11.70 -6.94
CA SER A 13 2.69 -10.60 -7.89
C SER A 13 1.20 -10.26 -7.96
N PHE A 14 0.88 -8.96 -7.96
CA PHE A 14 -0.49 -8.46 -7.89
C PHE A 14 -0.58 -7.01 -8.41
N LEU A 15 -1.78 -6.54 -8.74
CA LEU A 15 -2.05 -5.13 -9.01
C LEU A 15 -2.32 -4.37 -7.71
N GLN A 16 -2.03 -3.07 -7.66
CA GLN A 16 -2.20 -2.25 -6.44
C GLN A 16 -3.59 -2.38 -5.78
N GLN A 17 -4.66 -2.47 -6.58
CA GLN A 17 -6.03 -2.66 -6.07
C GLN A 17 -6.25 -3.99 -5.31
N ASP A 18 -5.40 -4.99 -5.56
CA ASP A 18 -5.45 -6.31 -4.94
C ASP A 18 -4.43 -6.45 -3.79
N GLU A 19 -3.79 -5.35 -3.38
CA GLU A 19 -2.76 -5.33 -2.33
C GLU A 19 -3.26 -5.91 -1.00
N ASN A 20 -4.47 -5.58 -0.58
CA ASN A 20 -5.03 -6.11 0.66
C ASN A 20 -5.16 -7.64 0.60
N LEU A 21 -5.58 -8.20 -0.54
CA LEU A 21 -5.69 -9.64 -0.73
C LEU A 21 -4.31 -10.31 -0.74
N ALA A 22 -3.33 -9.70 -1.42
CA ALA A 22 -1.95 -10.18 -1.42
C ALA A 22 -1.35 -10.16 -0.01
N PHE A 23 -1.64 -9.12 0.78
CA PHE A 23 -1.19 -9.02 2.16
C PHE A 23 -1.83 -10.08 3.07
N GLN A 24 -3.13 -10.34 2.91
CA GLN A 24 -3.80 -11.42 3.65
C GLN A 24 -3.20 -12.78 3.32
N LEU A 25 -2.96 -13.06 2.03
CA LEU A 25 -2.34 -14.31 1.58
C LEU A 25 -0.91 -14.44 2.11
N ASN A 26 -0.12 -13.36 2.04
CA ASN A 26 1.22 -13.30 2.60
C ASN A 26 1.23 -13.58 4.11
N ASN A 27 0.28 -13.02 4.87
CA ASN A 27 0.19 -13.26 6.31
C ASN A 27 -0.08 -14.73 6.67
N LEU A 28 -0.79 -15.46 5.82
CA LEU A 28 -1.01 -16.90 6.00
C LEU A 28 0.26 -17.72 5.71
N LEU A 29 1.08 -17.28 4.74
CA LEU A 29 2.23 -18.04 4.26
C LEU A 29 3.54 -17.71 4.99
N LYS A 30 3.77 -16.44 5.32
CA LYS A 30 5.08 -15.93 5.79
C LYS A 30 5.55 -16.49 7.13
N GLU A 31 4.67 -17.18 7.85
CA GLU A 31 5.01 -17.86 9.10
C GLU A 31 5.70 -19.20 8.86
N SER A 32 5.42 -19.83 7.72
CA SER A 32 5.91 -21.17 7.40
C SER A 32 6.96 -21.19 6.27
N VAL A 33 6.96 -20.19 5.40
CA VAL A 33 7.83 -20.14 4.21
C VAL A 33 8.40 -18.73 4.00
N LYS A 34 9.51 -18.62 3.28
CA LYS A 34 10.08 -17.31 2.92
C LYS A 34 9.27 -16.67 1.80
N THR A 35 8.59 -15.57 2.08
CA THR A 35 7.76 -14.88 1.09
C THR A 35 8.42 -13.60 0.57
N PHE A 36 8.17 -13.29 -0.69
CA PHE A 36 8.44 -11.99 -1.28
C PHE A 36 7.10 -11.31 -1.60
N LEU A 37 6.85 -10.19 -0.90
CA LEU A 37 5.74 -9.28 -1.16
C LEU A 37 6.30 -7.88 -1.39
N TYR A 38 6.05 -7.30 -2.58
CA TYR A 38 6.66 -6.03 -2.98
C TYR A 38 6.38 -4.89 -1.98
N SER A 39 5.14 -4.73 -1.51
CA SER A 39 4.77 -3.65 -0.59
C SER A 39 5.51 -3.72 0.75
N GLU A 40 5.96 -4.91 1.18
CA GLU A 40 6.84 -5.05 2.36
C GLU A 40 8.30 -4.68 2.04
N GLN A 41 8.73 -4.83 0.78
CA GLN A 41 10.11 -4.60 0.34
C GLN A 41 10.37 -3.17 -0.16
N GLN A 42 9.34 -2.42 -0.61
CA GLN A 42 9.47 -0.99 -0.97
C GLN A 42 10.16 -0.17 0.12
N LYS A 43 9.88 -0.49 1.39
CA LYS A 43 10.48 0.18 2.56
C LYS A 43 12.01 0.01 2.64
N LYS A 44 12.57 -1.03 2.02
CA LYS A 44 14.01 -1.32 1.96
C LYS A 44 14.66 -0.88 0.65
N LEU A 45 13.88 -0.47 -0.35
CA LEU A 45 14.33 -0.22 -1.72
C LEU A 45 14.47 1.26 -2.06
N ALA A 46 14.31 2.16 -1.09
CA ALA A 46 14.65 3.57 -1.27
C ALA A 46 16.11 3.71 -1.72
N GLY A 47 16.33 3.96 -3.02
CA GLY A 47 17.64 4.15 -3.64
C GLY A 47 18.24 2.95 -4.39
N ARG A 48 17.52 1.83 -4.60
CA ARG A 48 17.96 0.71 -5.47
C ARG A 48 17.15 0.65 -6.76
N ASP A 49 17.73 0.09 -7.83
CA ASP A 49 17.02 -0.19 -9.08
C ASP A 49 15.98 -1.31 -8.85
N GLY A 50 14.73 -0.88 -8.65
CA GLY A 50 13.61 -1.80 -8.40
C GLY A 50 13.39 -2.75 -9.57
N GLU A 51 13.62 -2.31 -10.81
CA GLU A 51 13.39 -3.12 -12.01
C GLU A 51 14.31 -4.35 -12.04
N GLU A 52 15.60 -4.16 -11.75
CA GLU A 52 16.57 -5.25 -11.66
C GLU A 52 16.17 -6.26 -10.58
N LEU A 53 15.74 -5.77 -9.41
CA LEU A 53 15.29 -6.65 -8.32
C LEU A 53 14.07 -7.47 -8.71
N PHE A 54 13.02 -6.86 -9.28
CA PHE A 54 11.83 -7.62 -9.69
C PHE A 54 12.19 -8.68 -10.72
N ASN A 55 12.98 -8.30 -11.72
CA ASN A 55 13.42 -9.25 -12.72
C ASN A 55 14.13 -10.43 -12.06
N ARG A 56 15.08 -10.18 -11.16
CA ARG A 56 15.85 -11.20 -10.47
C ARG A 56 15.00 -12.12 -9.60
N VAL A 57 14.09 -11.54 -8.81
CA VAL A 57 13.21 -12.28 -7.89
C VAL A 57 12.28 -13.22 -8.64
N PHE A 58 11.60 -12.71 -9.67
CA PHE A 58 10.62 -13.50 -10.43
C PHE A 58 11.28 -14.46 -11.44
N PHE A 59 12.49 -14.14 -11.92
CA PHE A 59 13.23 -14.99 -12.86
C PHE A 59 14.01 -16.13 -12.17
N LYS A 60 14.65 -15.90 -11.01
CA LYS A 60 15.52 -16.94 -10.40
C LYS A 60 15.52 -17.04 -8.88
N GLU A 61 15.23 -15.97 -8.13
CA GLU A 61 15.42 -16.03 -6.66
C GLU A 61 14.22 -16.60 -5.91
N SER A 62 13.07 -16.71 -6.58
CA SER A 62 11.86 -17.33 -6.02
C SER A 62 11.71 -18.76 -6.50
N ARG A 63 11.45 -19.69 -5.58
CA ARG A 63 11.19 -21.10 -5.90
C ARG A 63 9.92 -21.24 -6.75
N ILE A 64 8.81 -20.66 -6.29
CA ILE A 64 7.58 -20.52 -7.07
C ILE A 64 7.12 -19.06 -7.13
N VAL A 65 6.20 -18.78 -8.06
CA VAL A 65 5.57 -17.48 -8.24
C VAL A 65 4.06 -17.65 -8.19
N VAL A 66 3.38 -16.78 -7.45
CA VAL A 66 1.93 -16.70 -7.39
C VAL A 66 1.49 -15.36 -7.96
N VAL A 67 0.59 -15.39 -8.94
CA VAL A 67 0.07 -14.18 -9.59
C VAL A 67 -1.41 -14.03 -9.26
N LEU A 68 -1.77 -12.97 -8.53
CA LEU A 68 -3.15 -12.52 -8.39
C LEU A 68 -3.53 -11.81 -9.69
N TYR A 69 -4.28 -12.51 -10.53
CA TYR A 69 -4.41 -12.17 -11.94
C TYR A 69 -5.72 -11.47 -12.26
N ARG A 70 -5.58 -10.40 -13.04
CA ARG A 70 -6.65 -9.69 -13.74
C ARG A 70 -6.21 -9.43 -15.17
N ASP A 71 -7.15 -9.15 -16.07
CA ASP A 71 -6.84 -8.89 -17.50
C ASP A 71 -5.92 -7.67 -17.68
N THR A 72 -5.85 -6.77 -16.70
CA THR A 72 -4.97 -5.60 -16.69
C THR A 72 -3.58 -5.85 -16.10
N TRP A 73 -3.32 -7.01 -15.50
CA TRP A 73 -2.01 -7.39 -14.98
C TRP A 73 -1.03 -7.60 -16.15
N GLY A 74 0.15 -7.01 -16.06
CA GLY A 74 1.13 -6.94 -17.16
C GLY A 74 1.12 -5.61 -17.93
N ASN A 75 0.11 -4.75 -17.71
CA ASN A 75 0.02 -3.44 -18.37
C ASN A 75 0.71 -2.31 -17.58
N SER A 76 0.89 -2.46 -16.27
CA SER A 76 1.63 -1.47 -15.47
C SER A 76 3.15 -1.67 -15.64
N PRO A 77 3.99 -0.61 -15.51
CA PRO A 77 5.44 -0.75 -15.66
C PRO A 77 6.02 -1.89 -14.81
N TRP A 78 5.61 -1.99 -13.55
CA TRP A 78 6.07 -3.03 -12.62
C TRP A 78 5.60 -4.43 -13.02
N THR A 79 4.29 -4.64 -13.18
CA THR A 79 3.75 -5.96 -13.53
C THR A 79 4.19 -6.43 -14.92
N LYS A 80 4.54 -5.51 -15.82
CA LYS A 80 5.15 -5.83 -17.12
C LYS A 80 6.55 -6.42 -16.98
N ILE A 81 7.37 -5.90 -16.08
CA ILE A 81 8.71 -6.45 -15.79
C ILE A 81 8.56 -7.84 -15.18
N GLU A 82 7.65 -7.99 -14.23
CA GLU A 82 7.34 -9.28 -13.59
C GLU A 82 6.85 -10.32 -14.61
N GLU A 83 5.90 -9.94 -15.49
CA GLU A 83 5.42 -10.79 -16.58
C GLU A 83 6.58 -11.21 -17.49
N THR A 84 7.43 -10.26 -17.88
CA THR A 84 8.57 -10.54 -18.77
C THR A 84 9.52 -11.55 -18.12
N ALA A 85 9.83 -11.38 -16.83
CA ALA A 85 10.67 -12.31 -16.07
C ALA A 85 10.05 -13.71 -15.98
N ILE A 86 8.76 -13.80 -15.64
CA ILE A 86 8.01 -15.07 -15.56
C ILE A 86 7.96 -15.77 -16.92
N ARG A 87 7.71 -15.03 -18.00
CA ARG A 87 7.67 -15.59 -19.36
C ARG A 87 9.02 -16.09 -19.82
N ASN A 88 10.09 -15.35 -19.56
CA ASN A 88 11.44 -15.78 -19.91
C ASN A 88 11.82 -17.05 -19.15
N ARG A 89 11.58 -17.10 -17.83
CA ARG A 89 11.81 -18.31 -17.02
C ARG A 89 10.94 -19.47 -17.50
N GLY A 90 9.68 -19.21 -17.82
CA GLY A 90 8.76 -20.23 -18.31
C GLY A 90 9.11 -20.78 -19.69
N PHE A 91 9.71 -19.96 -20.56
CA PHE A 91 10.27 -20.39 -21.83
C PHE A 91 11.51 -21.29 -21.64
N GLU A 92 12.36 -20.98 -20.67
CA GLU A 92 13.62 -21.70 -20.42
C GLU A 92 13.42 -23.00 -19.62
N PHE A 93 12.58 -22.97 -18.58
CA PHE A 93 12.44 -24.06 -17.60
C PHE A 93 11.03 -24.65 -17.50
N GLY A 94 10.08 -24.14 -18.28
CA GLY A 94 8.67 -24.50 -18.19
C GLY A 94 7.89 -23.67 -17.16
N TYR A 95 6.56 -23.70 -17.27
CA TYR A 95 5.66 -22.86 -16.47
C TYR A 95 5.19 -23.51 -15.15
N ASP A 96 5.80 -24.61 -14.70
CA ASP A 96 5.35 -25.29 -13.49
C ASP A 96 5.57 -24.44 -12.22
N PHE A 97 6.59 -23.57 -12.21
CA PHE A 97 6.89 -22.73 -11.05
C PHE A 97 5.86 -21.61 -10.80
N VAL A 98 4.99 -21.30 -11.77
CA VAL A 98 4.04 -20.19 -11.67
C VAL A 98 2.61 -20.68 -11.50
N THR A 99 1.89 -20.09 -10.55
CA THR A 99 0.48 -20.36 -10.28
C THR A 99 -0.33 -19.07 -10.41
N PHE A 100 -1.39 -19.11 -11.21
CA PHE A 100 -2.28 -17.98 -11.42
C PHE A 100 -3.56 -18.14 -10.61
N ILE A 101 -3.96 -17.06 -9.94
CA ILE A 101 -5.17 -16.94 -9.15
C ILE A 101 -6.04 -15.88 -9.81
N PRO A 102 -6.98 -16.26 -10.69
CA PRO A 102 -7.80 -15.31 -11.42
C PRO A 102 -8.82 -14.63 -10.48
N LEU A 103 -8.91 -13.30 -10.58
CA LEU A 103 -9.82 -12.46 -9.80
C LEU A 103 -10.98 -11.89 -10.63
N ASP A 104 -10.85 -11.89 -11.96
CA ASP A 104 -11.89 -11.41 -12.87
C ASP A 104 -12.92 -12.50 -13.22
N LYS A 105 -14.12 -12.06 -13.61
CA LYS A 105 -15.20 -12.91 -14.12
C LYS A 105 -15.67 -12.40 -15.48
N PRO A 106 -15.71 -13.24 -16.52
CA PRO A 106 -15.25 -14.63 -16.57
C PRO A 106 -13.72 -14.75 -16.42
N VAL A 107 -13.24 -15.94 -16.04
CA VAL A 107 -11.80 -16.22 -15.95
C VAL A 107 -11.19 -16.20 -17.35
N ASN A 108 -10.33 -15.22 -17.62
CA ASN A 108 -9.59 -15.08 -18.86
C ASN A 108 -8.09 -15.25 -18.57
N PRO A 109 -7.47 -16.41 -18.83
CA PRO A 109 -6.05 -16.56 -18.54
C PRO A 109 -5.15 -15.79 -19.53
N PRO A 110 -3.90 -15.48 -19.17
CA PRO A 110 -2.94 -14.90 -20.10
C PRO A 110 -2.82 -15.75 -21.37
N LYS A 111 -2.89 -15.12 -22.54
CA LYS A 111 -2.87 -15.82 -23.85
C LYS A 111 -1.62 -16.66 -24.08
N TRP A 112 -0.52 -16.31 -23.44
CA TRP A 112 0.77 -16.98 -23.55
C TRP A 112 0.91 -18.18 -22.62
N LEU A 113 0.03 -18.35 -21.62
CA LEU A 113 0.11 -19.47 -20.68
C LEU A 113 -0.49 -20.74 -21.32
N PRO A 114 0.13 -21.93 -21.15
CA PRO A 114 -0.43 -23.18 -21.64
C PRO A 114 -1.85 -23.45 -21.12
N LYS A 115 -2.76 -23.87 -22.01
CA LYS A 115 -4.21 -24.04 -21.73
C LYS A 115 -4.54 -25.16 -20.74
N ASN A 116 -3.60 -26.05 -20.45
CA ASN A 116 -3.78 -27.22 -19.59
C ASN A 116 -3.46 -26.96 -18.10
N ARG A 117 -3.28 -25.70 -17.70
CA ARG A 117 -2.93 -25.34 -16.32
C ARG A 117 -4.18 -25.23 -15.42
N LEU A 118 -4.04 -25.76 -14.20
CA LEU A 118 -5.04 -25.63 -13.14
C LEU A 118 -4.88 -24.27 -12.45
N TRP A 119 -6.00 -23.61 -12.18
CA TRP A 119 -6.09 -22.32 -11.50
C TRP A 119 -6.59 -22.50 -10.08
N ILE A 120 -6.15 -21.64 -9.16
CA ILE A 120 -6.76 -21.59 -7.83
C ILE A 120 -7.96 -20.66 -7.87
N GLY A 121 -9.17 -21.23 -7.79
CA GLY A 121 -10.40 -20.45 -7.73
C GLY A 121 -10.68 -19.96 -6.30
N LEU A 122 -10.27 -18.73 -5.97
CA LEU A 122 -10.51 -18.13 -4.65
C LEU A 122 -11.99 -18.09 -4.27
N GLU A 123 -12.89 -17.84 -5.22
CA GLU A 123 -14.33 -17.76 -4.95
C GLU A 123 -14.92 -19.06 -4.41
N ARG A 124 -14.41 -20.21 -4.87
CA ARG A 124 -14.95 -21.52 -4.51
C ARG A 124 -14.41 -22.05 -3.19
N TRP A 125 -13.17 -21.67 -2.83
CA TRP A 125 -12.43 -22.32 -1.74
C TRP A 125 -11.92 -21.36 -0.67
N GLY A 126 -12.01 -20.04 -0.88
CA GLY A 126 -11.50 -19.04 0.05
C GLY A 126 -9.98 -18.89 0.02
N ILE A 127 -9.49 -17.92 0.80
CA ILE A 127 -8.07 -17.54 0.84
C ILE A 127 -7.21 -18.55 1.62
N GLU A 128 -7.76 -19.18 2.67
CA GLU A 128 -7.05 -20.20 3.43
C GLU A 128 -6.72 -21.42 2.56
N SER A 129 -7.69 -21.87 1.75
CA SER A 129 -7.45 -22.98 0.82
C SER A 129 -6.42 -22.60 -0.24
N ALA A 130 -6.41 -21.34 -0.70
CA ALA A 130 -5.39 -20.88 -1.63
C ALA A 130 -3.99 -20.93 -1.00
N ALA A 131 -3.85 -20.52 0.26
CA ALA A 131 -2.60 -20.64 1.00
C ALA A 131 -2.13 -22.10 1.10
N SER A 132 -3.02 -23.04 1.45
CA SER A 132 -2.67 -24.47 1.52
C SER A 132 -2.26 -25.06 0.17
N VAL A 133 -2.87 -24.63 -0.94
CA VAL A 133 -2.43 -25.06 -2.28
C VAL A 133 -1.04 -24.50 -2.59
N ILE A 134 -0.77 -23.23 -2.26
CA ILE A 134 0.55 -22.61 -2.45
C ILE A 134 1.61 -23.35 -1.64
N GLU A 135 1.33 -23.68 -0.38
CA GLU A 135 2.18 -24.50 0.48
C GLU A 135 2.51 -25.87 -0.15
N SER A 136 1.50 -26.59 -0.65
CA SER A 136 1.71 -27.84 -1.39
C SER A 136 2.62 -27.63 -2.59
N ARG A 137 2.42 -26.55 -3.36
CA ARG A 137 3.27 -26.21 -4.51
C ARG A 137 4.70 -25.89 -4.08
N ILE A 138 4.91 -25.21 -2.96
CA ILE A 138 6.26 -24.96 -2.42
C ILE A 138 6.96 -26.29 -2.10
N GLN A 139 6.26 -27.22 -1.45
CA GLN A 139 6.80 -28.55 -1.13
C GLN A 139 7.10 -29.37 -2.37
N GLU A 140 6.22 -29.36 -3.38
CA GLU A 140 6.43 -30.03 -4.67
C GLU A 140 7.71 -29.54 -5.38
N PHE A 141 8.10 -28.27 -5.14
CA PHE A 141 9.31 -27.65 -5.67
C PHE A 141 10.50 -27.70 -4.69
N GLY A 142 10.43 -28.56 -3.66
CA GLY A 142 11.51 -28.81 -2.72
C GLY A 142 11.70 -27.72 -1.66
N GLY A 143 10.69 -26.90 -1.39
CA GLY A 143 10.66 -25.97 -0.27
C GLY A 143 10.27 -26.68 1.03
N ASN A 144 10.78 -26.18 2.16
CA ASN A 144 10.49 -26.72 3.48
C ASN A 144 9.45 -25.84 4.17
N ILE A 145 8.30 -26.42 4.52
CA ILE A 145 7.30 -25.73 5.36
C ILE A 145 7.76 -25.84 6.81
N THR A 146 8.06 -24.69 7.40
CA THR A 146 8.35 -24.60 8.82
C THR A 146 7.03 -24.72 9.58
N ILE A 147 6.90 -25.77 10.41
CA ILE A 147 5.75 -25.88 11.30
C ILE A 147 5.98 -24.87 12.43
N GLU A 148 5.15 -23.84 12.47
CA GLU A 148 5.19 -22.86 13.56
C GLU A 148 4.92 -23.57 14.90
N THR A 149 5.87 -23.46 15.83
CA THR A 149 5.71 -24.08 17.15
C THR A 149 4.78 -23.24 18.03
N LEU A 150 4.24 -23.85 19.10
CA LEU A 150 3.51 -23.09 20.12
C LEU A 150 4.38 -21.98 20.73
N ALA A 151 5.68 -22.23 20.88
CA ALA A 151 6.63 -21.24 21.39
C ALA A 151 6.74 -20.01 20.46
N ASP A 152 6.74 -20.21 19.14
CA ASP A 152 6.78 -19.12 18.16
C ASP A 152 5.49 -18.29 18.21
N LYS A 153 4.33 -18.93 18.34
CA LYS A 153 3.04 -18.24 18.53
C LYS A 153 3.02 -17.40 19.80
N VAL A 154 3.52 -17.96 20.91
CA VAL A 154 3.61 -17.25 22.19
C VAL A 154 4.56 -16.06 22.08
N LYS A 155 5.75 -16.25 21.50
CA LYS A 155 6.72 -15.16 21.29
C LYS A 155 6.15 -14.02 20.44
N LYS A 156 5.46 -14.33 19.35
CA LYS A 156 4.79 -13.29 18.53
C LYS A 156 3.67 -12.57 19.28
N SER A 157 2.93 -13.30 20.12
CA SER A 157 1.92 -12.67 20.97
C SER A 157 2.56 -11.74 21.98
N GLU A 158 3.67 -12.15 22.59
CA GLU A 158 4.48 -11.33 23.49
C GLU A 158 5.02 -10.08 22.77
N ASP A 159 5.62 -10.23 21.58
CA ASP A 159 6.11 -9.11 20.77
C ASP A 159 4.99 -8.10 20.43
N LYS A 160 3.78 -8.58 20.11
CA LYS A 160 2.60 -7.72 19.88
C LYS A 160 2.19 -6.96 21.14
N ILE A 161 2.21 -7.62 22.30
CA ILE A 161 1.89 -7.00 23.59
C ILE A 161 2.93 -5.95 23.96
N LEU A 162 4.22 -6.29 23.86
CA LEU A 162 5.33 -5.38 24.15
C LEU A 162 5.30 -4.15 23.26
N PHE A 163 5.06 -4.33 21.95
CA PHE A 163 4.90 -3.20 21.04
C PHE A 163 3.69 -2.32 21.42
N ALA A 164 2.55 -2.92 21.74
CA ALA A 164 1.36 -2.16 22.14
C ALA A 164 1.63 -1.33 23.42
N GLN A 165 2.30 -1.91 24.41
CA GLN A 165 2.68 -1.22 25.65
C GLN A 165 3.66 -0.08 25.40
N GLN A 166 4.70 -0.30 24.59
CA GLN A 166 5.67 0.74 24.23
C GLN A 166 5.00 1.89 23.49
N ARG A 167 4.16 1.57 22.49
CA ARG A 167 3.40 2.55 21.72
C ARG A 167 2.47 3.37 22.62
N GLU A 168 1.73 2.73 23.51
CA GLU A 168 0.85 3.42 24.45
C GLU A 168 1.63 4.37 25.38
N ARG A 169 2.76 3.90 25.91
CA ARG A 169 3.64 4.72 26.75
C ARG A 169 4.12 5.98 26.03
N ILE A 170 4.53 5.87 24.75
CA ILE A 170 4.96 7.03 23.97
C ILE A 170 3.77 7.96 23.70
N LEU A 171 2.65 7.42 23.19
CA LEU A 171 1.48 8.23 22.79
C LEU A 171 0.83 8.98 23.95
N THR A 172 0.89 8.44 25.16
CA THR A 172 0.37 9.09 26.38
C THR A 172 1.39 10.00 27.08
N GLY A 173 2.67 9.90 26.71
CA GLY A 173 3.75 10.67 27.30
C GLY A 173 3.95 12.04 26.64
N GLN A 174 4.77 12.89 27.29
CA GLN A 174 5.19 14.17 26.72
C GLN A 174 5.89 14.00 25.37
N GLU A 175 6.66 12.92 25.21
CA GLU A 175 7.33 12.58 23.96
C GLU A 175 6.34 12.39 22.79
N GLY A 176 5.20 11.76 23.04
CA GLY A 176 4.14 11.60 22.04
C GLY A 176 3.54 12.92 21.60
N PHE A 177 3.33 13.86 22.54
CA PHE A 177 2.86 15.21 22.23
C PHE A 177 3.87 15.98 21.37
N ASP A 178 5.16 15.90 21.73
CA ASP A 178 6.21 16.57 20.97
C ASP A 178 6.34 16.00 19.56
N PHE A 179 6.22 14.68 19.40
CA PHE A 179 6.19 14.03 18.09
C PHE A 179 4.94 14.36 17.28
N ALA A 180 3.76 14.41 17.90
CA ALA A 180 2.52 14.80 17.23
C ALA A 180 2.60 16.21 16.66
N ARG A 181 3.18 17.14 17.44
CA ARG A 181 3.43 18.52 16.99
C ARG A 181 4.41 18.57 15.82
N LEU A 182 5.57 17.91 15.94
CA LEU A 182 6.56 17.88 14.85
C LEU A 182 5.97 17.28 13.56
N GLU A 183 5.19 16.20 13.71
CA GLU A 183 4.61 15.52 12.55
C GLU A 183 3.48 16.35 11.92
N SER A 184 2.75 17.15 12.70
CA SER A 184 1.77 18.13 12.19
C SER A 184 2.43 19.20 11.33
N GLU A 185 3.54 19.76 11.82
CA GLU A 185 4.36 20.73 11.09
C GLU A 185 4.93 20.11 9.80
N ASN A 186 5.35 18.84 9.86
CA ASN A 186 5.81 18.08 8.71
C ASN A 186 4.70 17.91 7.68
N LEU A 187 3.50 17.49 8.09
CA LEU A 187 2.34 17.33 7.22
C LEU A 187 1.99 18.63 6.49
N ILE A 188 1.92 19.75 7.21
CA ILE A 188 1.63 21.05 6.61
C ILE A 188 2.72 21.44 5.60
N SER A 189 3.99 21.15 5.91
CA SER A 189 5.12 21.42 5.03
C SER A 189 5.06 20.57 3.75
N GLU A 190 4.67 19.30 3.83
CA GLU A 190 4.45 18.43 2.66
C GLU A 190 3.39 19.01 1.71
N PHE A 191 2.24 19.45 2.23
CA PHE A 191 1.22 20.12 1.42
C PHE A 191 1.77 21.39 0.75
N LYS A 192 2.48 22.24 1.50
CA LYS A 192 3.06 23.49 0.97
C LYS A 192 4.05 23.24 -0.15
N ASN A 193 4.95 22.27 0.02
CA ASN A 193 5.99 21.95 -0.94
C ASN A 193 5.38 21.44 -2.24
N GLN A 194 4.44 20.49 -2.17
CA GLN A 194 3.78 19.93 -3.34
C GLN A 194 2.94 20.98 -4.09
N ILE A 195 2.17 21.83 -3.39
CA ILE A 195 1.44 22.92 -4.05
C ILE A 195 2.37 23.93 -4.70
N THR A 196 3.51 24.24 -4.08
CA THR A 196 4.51 25.15 -4.64
C THR A 196 5.08 24.59 -5.93
N GLU A 197 5.42 23.30 -5.96
CA GLU A 197 5.89 22.61 -7.17
C GLU A 197 4.82 22.62 -8.28
N ILE A 198 3.56 22.36 -7.94
CA ILE A 198 2.46 22.36 -8.91
C ILE A 198 2.23 23.76 -9.47
N ASN A 199 2.23 24.80 -8.65
CA ASN A 199 2.08 26.19 -9.12
C ASN A 199 3.22 26.62 -10.05
N GLN A 200 4.44 26.12 -9.85
CA GLN A 200 5.56 26.38 -10.76
C GLN A 200 5.35 25.72 -12.13
N LYS A 201 4.81 24.48 -12.15
CA LYS A 201 4.58 23.72 -13.38
C LYS A 201 3.29 24.13 -14.11
N LEU A 202 2.27 24.54 -13.36
CA LEU A 202 0.90 24.73 -13.82
C LEU A 202 0.28 26.03 -13.26
N PRO A 203 0.82 27.22 -13.62
CA PRO A 203 0.40 28.49 -13.03
C PRO A 203 -1.09 28.83 -13.27
N ASP A 204 -1.66 28.35 -14.38
CA ASP A 204 -3.07 28.60 -14.75
C ASP A 204 -4.09 27.91 -13.81
N TRP A 205 -3.64 27.08 -12.88
CA TRP A 205 -4.52 26.43 -11.91
C TRP A 205 -4.91 27.35 -10.75
N ASN A 206 -4.31 28.54 -10.66
CA ASN A 206 -4.67 29.59 -9.69
C ASN A 206 -4.76 29.07 -8.24
N LEU A 207 -3.79 28.26 -7.81
CA LEU A 207 -3.79 27.70 -6.45
C LEU A 207 -3.29 28.76 -5.47
N ARG A 208 -4.14 29.12 -4.51
CA ARG A 208 -3.76 30.00 -3.40
C ARG A 208 -3.59 29.19 -2.12
N GLN A 209 -2.57 29.55 -1.34
CA GLN A 209 -2.29 28.97 -0.03
C GLN A 209 -2.50 30.05 1.04
N ASP A 210 -3.35 29.78 2.03
CA ASP A 210 -3.61 30.66 3.16
C ASP A 210 -3.37 29.91 4.47
N ILE A 211 -2.82 30.57 5.49
CA ILE A 211 -2.75 30.00 6.84
C ILE A 211 -4.12 30.17 7.50
N ASN A 212 -4.65 29.09 8.09
CA ASN A 212 -5.94 29.14 8.78
C ASN A 212 -5.78 29.32 10.30
N ASN A 213 -6.89 29.64 10.98
CA ASN A 213 -6.92 29.95 12.41
C ASN A 213 -6.53 28.78 13.33
N ASN A 214 -6.45 27.55 12.81
CA ASN A 214 -6.14 26.34 13.55
C ASN A 214 -4.70 25.86 13.27
N ASN A 215 -3.77 26.82 13.08
CA ASN A 215 -2.36 26.58 12.75
C ASN A 215 -2.15 25.66 11.53
N GLY A 216 -3.12 25.62 10.63
CA GLY A 216 -3.13 24.75 9.46
C GLY A 216 -2.94 25.52 8.17
N ILE A 217 -3.36 24.91 7.06
CA ILE A 217 -3.31 25.50 5.73
C ILE A 217 -4.61 25.27 4.97
N ASP A 218 -5.03 26.30 4.26
CA ASP A 218 -6.13 26.29 3.32
C ASP A 218 -5.56 26.44 1.89
N ILE A 219 -5.95 25.53 1.01
CA ILE A 219 -5.59 25.53 -0.41
C ILE A 219 -6.86 25.80 -1.20
N VAL A 220 -6.90 26.90 -1.94
CA VAL A 220 -8.10 27.37 -2.65
C VAL A 220 -7.86 27.36 -4.16
N SER A 221 -8.84 26.82 -4.90
CA SER A 221 -8.83 26.84 -6.37
C SER A 221 -10.25 26.65 -6.92
N TYR A 222 -10.65 27.46 -7.91
CA TYR A 222 -11.95 27.35 -8.61
C TYR A 222 -13.21 27.23 -7.70
N GLY A 223 -13.21 27.87 -6.54
CA GLY A 223 -14.32 27.79 -5.58
C GLY A 223 -14.32 26.53 -4.70
N LEU A 224 -13.31 25.68 -4.83
CA LEU A 224 -13.01 24.58 -3.95
C LEU A 224 -11.97 25.00 -2.91
N LEU A 225 -12.07 24.42 -1.72
CA LEU A 225 -11.18 24.65 -0.58
C LEU A 225 -10.76 23.31 0.01
N LEU A 226 -9.47 23.00 -0.01
CA LEU A 226 -8.88 21.94 0.80
C LEU A 226 -8.32 22.57 2.09
N SER A 227 -8.85 22.19 3.24
CA SER A 227 -8.45 22.71 4.54
C SER A 227 -7.81 21.60 5.37
N ILE A 228 -6.61 21.87 5.89
CA ILE A 228 -5.90 21.04 6.86
C ILE A 228 -5.83 21.83 8.15
N GLN A 229 -6.32 21.27 9.25
CA GLN A 229 -6.45 21.96 10.54
C GLN A 229 -5.92 21.09 11.67
N HIS A 230 -5.14 21.67 12.58
CA HIS A 230 -4.67 20.98 13.78
C HIS A 230 -5.47 21.43 14.99
N TYR A 231 -6.16 20.49 15.62
CA TYR A 231 -6.85 20.69 16.88
C TYR A 231 -6.00 20.10 17.99
N HIS A 232 -5.75 20.86 19.06
CA HIS A 232 -4.92 20.42 20.18
C HIS A 232 -5.72 19.80 21.34
N ASN A 233 -7.05 19.95 21.37
CA ASN A 233 -7.89 19.40 22.43
C ASN A 233 -9.30 19.02 21.92
N PRO A 234 -9.54 17.72 21.60
CA PRO A 234 -8.55 16.62 21.56
C PRO A 234 -7.49 16.85 20.47
N ASP A 235 -6.34 16.18 20.58
CA ASP A 235 -5.24 16.29 19.61
C ASP A 235 -5.53 15.48 18.33
N TYR A 236 -5.81 16.15 17.21
CA TYR A 236 -6.03 15.52 15.91
C TYR A 236 -5.89 16.50 14.74
N ILE A 237 -5.58 15.96 13.57
CA ILE A 237 -5.65 16.67 12.30
C ILE A 237 -7.01 16.43 11.66
N PHE A 238 -7.63 17.50 11.16
CA PHE A 238 -8.81 17.43 10.32
C PHE A 238 -8.44 17.89 8.92
N ILE A 239 -8.69 17.02 7.94
CA ILE A 239 -8.53 17.35 6.52
C ILE A 239 -9.91 17.31 5.88
N ASN A 240 -10.28 18.36 5.14
CA ASN A 240 -11.57 18.43 4.49
C ASN A 240 -11.49 19.19 3.16
N ILE A 241 -12.21 18.69 2.16
CA ILE A 241 -12.45 19.37 0.88
C ILE A 241 -13.86 19.92 0.90
N PHE A 242 -14.00 21.22 0.69
CA PHE A 242 -15.27 21.91 0.58
C PHE A 242 -15.48 22.50 -0.81
N GLN A 243 -16.74 22.56 -1.25
CA GLN A 243 -17.19 23.45 -2.31
C GLN A 243 -17.83 24.67 -1.66
N ARG A 244 -17.29 25.87 -1.95
CA ARG A 244 -17.90 27.12 -1.51
C ARG A 244 -19.13 27.40 -2.39
N ASN A 245 -20.28 27.53 -1.74
CA ASN A 245 -21.49 28.08 -2.32
C ASN A 245 -21.86 29.35 -1.56
N ASP A 246 -21.96 30.46 -2.27
CA ASP A 246 -22.20 31.78 -1.68
C ASP A 246 -23.58 31.89 -0.98
N PHE A 247 -24.52 30.98 -1.28
CA PHE A 247 -25.90 31.02 -0.78
C PHE A 247 -26.28 29.88 0.16
N GLU A 248 -25.63 28.71 0.07
CA GLU A 248 -26.05 27.49 0.79
C GLU A 248 -25.03 27.03 1.85
N GLY A 249 -23.96 27.80 2.06
CA GLY A 249 -22.85 27.42 2.91
C GLY A 249 -21.91 26.42 2.23
N ASN A 250 -20.84 26.06 2.93
CA ASN A 250 -19.81 25.17 2.39
C ASN A 250 -20.28 23.72 2.39
N LYS A 251 -20.31 23.08 1.21
CA LYS A 251 -20.62 21.66 1.07
C LYS A 251 -19.34 20.83 1.23
N SER A 252 -19.30 19.95 2.22
CA SER A 252 -18.21 18.97 2.37
C SER A 252 -18.27 17.94 1.23
N LEU A 253 -17.15 17.75 0.53
CA LEU A 253 -16.96 16.77 -0.54
C LEU A 253 -16.17 15.54 -0.07
N GLY A 254 -15.45 15.66 1.05
CA GLY A 254 -14.72 14.55 1.66
C GLY A 254 -13.90 15.04 2.84
N SER A 255 -13.95 14.32 3.96
CA SER A 255 -13.23 14.69 5.17
C SER A 255 -12.65 13.48 5.90
N THR A 256 -11.55 13.67 6.62
CA THR A 256 -11.01 12.68 7.56
C THR A 256 -10.51 13.34 8.84
N ARG A 257 -10.49 12.56 9.92
CA ARG A 257 -9.89 12.93 11.20
C ARG A 257 -8.78 11.95 11.51
N LEU A 258 -7.60 12.49 11.79
CA LEU A 258 -6.39 11.71 11.98
C LEU A 258 -5.79 12.00 13.34
N LYS A 259 -5.37 10.97 14.07
CA LYS A 259 -4.60 11.11 15.31
C LYS A 259 -3.17 10.68 15.08
N PHE A 260 -2.24 11.30 15.82
CA PHE A 260 -0.84 10.91 15.79
C PHE A 260 -0.68 9.43 16.17
N ASP A 261 0.23 8.76 15.50
CA ASP A 261 0.49 7.35 15.69
C ASP A 261 1.95 6.97 15.37
N ILE A 262 2.37 5.80 15.82
CA ILE A 262 3.68 5.19 15.60
C ILE A 262 3.49 3.79 15.03
N SER A 263 4.14 3.51 13.90
CA SER A 263 4.11 2.21 13.24
C SER A 263 4.95 1.17 13.98
N LYS A 264 4.79 -0.11 13.63
CA LYS A 264 5.64 -1.21 14.14
C LYS A 264 7.13 -1.03 13.84
N LEU A 265 7.46 -0.18 12.86
CA LEU A 265 8.83 0.15 12.47
C LEU A 265 9.32 1.45 13.13
N ASN A 266 8.60 1.95 14.13
CA ASN A 266 8.88 3.22 14.80
C ASN A 266 8.81 4.45 13.87
N GLU A 267 8.06 4.32 12.76
CA GLU A 267 7.74 5.44 11.87
C GLU A 267 6.65 6.30 12.52
N LYS A 268 6.80 7.61 12.43
CA LYS A 268 5.84 8.59 12.94
C LYS A 268 4.85 8.92 11.83
N GLY A 269 3.58 9.12 12.20
CA GLY A 269 2.55 9.42 11.22
C GLY A 269 1.18 9.48 11.85
N TRP A 270 0.20 9.02 11.10
CA TRP A 270 -1.21 9.29 11.37
C TRP A 270 -2.06 8.06 11.14
N SER A 271 -2.98 7.81 12.05
CA SER A 271 -4.03 6.80 11.90
C SER A 271 -5.39 7.45 11.96
N ASP A 272 -6.41 6.77 11.44
CA ASP A 272 -7.80 7.20 11.57
C ASP A 272 -8.14 7.41 13.05
N LYS A 273 -8.73 8.56 13.37
CA LYS A 273 -8.95 8.99 14.76
C LYS A 273 -9.84 8.00 15.51
N GLU A 274 -10.92 7.56 14.87
CA GLU A 274 -11.96 6.72 15.48
C GLU A 274 -11.50 5.26 15.61
N SER A 275 -10.98 4.67 14.54
CA SER A 275 -10.60 3.26 14.50
C SER A 275 -9.16 3.00 14.99
N GLY A 276 -8.27 3.99 14.94
CA GLY A 276 -6.84 3.80 15.16
C GLY A 276 -6.17 2.89 14.13
N LYS A 277 -6.80 2.68 12.97
CA LYS A 277 -6.29 1.85 11.88
C LYS A 277 -5.77 2.71 10.74
N ASN A 278 -5.21 2.05 9.72
CA ASN A 278 -4.78 2.66 8.47
C ASN A 278 -3.67 3.71 8.64
N PHE A 279 -2.62 3.34 9.36
CA PHE A 279 -1.43 4.17 9.53
C PHE A 279 -0.88 4.65 8.18
N LYS A 280 -0.60 5.95 8.06
CA LYS A 280 0.03 6.59 6.91
C LYS A 280 1.02 7.67 7.39
N THR A 281 2.10 7.84 6.63
CA THR A 281 3.03 8.96 6.85
C THR A 281 2.44 10.26 6.33
N SER A 282 3.00 11.40 6.74
CA SER A 282 2.56 12.71 6.28
C SER A 282 2.63 12.88 4.77
N ALA A 283 3.70 12.41 4.13
CA ALA A 283 3.87 12.46 2.67
C ALA A 283 2.75 11.71 1.93
N VAL A 284 2.41 10.49 2.39
CA VAL A 284 1.34 9.67 1.78
C VAL A 284 -0.02 10.33 1.96
N ILE A 285 -0.29 10.96 3.11
CA ILE A 285 -1.54 11.69 3.33
C ILE A 285 -1.63 12.91 2.41
N ALA A 286 -0.56 13.69 2.30
CA ALA A 286 -0.52 14.85 1.41
C ALA A 286 -0.83 14.44 -0.04
N GLU A 287 -0.16 13.39 -0.54
CA GLU A 287 -0.35 12.88 -1.89
C GLU A 287 -1.82 12.44 -2.14
N ILE A 288 -2.40 11.63 -1.24
CA ILE A 288 -3.78 11.15 -1.40
C ILE A 288 -4.77 12.32 -1.46
N TRP A 289 -4.66 13.27 -0.53
CA TRP A 289 -5.62 14.37 -0.43
C TRP A 289 -5.44 15.40 -1.54
N LEU A 290 -4.22 15.65 -1.99
CA LEU A 290 -3.96 16.50 -3.14
C LEU A 290 -4.48 15.86 -4.44
N ASN A 291 -4.22 14.57 -4.67
CA ASN A 291 -4.77 13.87 -5.83
C ASN A 291 -6.30 13.95 -5.86
N ASN A 292 -6.96 13.65 -4.75
CA ASN A 292 -8.41 13.77 -4.64
C ASN A 292 -8.89 15.20 -4.92
N PHE A 293 -8.19 16.20 -4.39
CA PHE A 293 -8.53 17.61 -4.61
C PHE A 293 -8.39 18.01 -6.08
N PHE A 294 -7.31 17.59 -6.76
CA PHE A 294 -7.08 17.89 -8.17
C PHE A 294 -8.02 17.15 -9.12
N GLU A 295 -8.44 15.93 -8.79
CA GLU A 295 -9.49 15.24 -9.54
C GLU A 295 -10.82 16.03 -9.52
N ILE A 296 -11.17 16.61 -8.36
CA ILE A 296 -12.38 17.44 -8.22
C ILE A 296 -12.20 18.77 -8.97
N ILE A 297 -11.05 19.44 -8.81
CA ILE A 297 -10.76 20.69 -9.55
C ILE A 297 -10.86 20.48 -11.06
N SER A 298 -10.31 19.38 -11.56
CA SER A 298 -10.31 19.08 -13.00
C SER A 298 -11.73 18.99 -13.55
N LYS A 299 -12.65 18.37 -12.81
CA LYS A 299 -14.07 18.27 -13.17
C LYS A 299 -14.77 19.63 -13.13
N GLU A 300 -14.48 20.47 -12.14
CA GLU A 300 -15.07 21.81 -12.04
C GLU A 300 -14.53 22.77 -13.12
N ARG A 301 -13.26 22.65 -13.49
CA ARG A 301 -12.65 23.43 -14.58
C ARG A 301 -13.31 23.12 -15.93
N LEU A 302 -13.61 21.85 -16.20
CA LEU A 302 -14.32 21.42 -17.43
C LEU A 302 -15.74 21.99 -17.54
N LYS A 303 -16.42 22.30 -16.43
CA LYS A 303 -17.76 22.91 -16.45
C LYS A 303 -17.74 24.41 -16.76
N ARG A 304 -16.61 25.07 -16.56
CA ARG A 304 -16.45 26.53 -16.70
C ARG A 304 -15.91 26.95 -18.07
N ASN A 305 -15.33 26.01 -18.81
CA ASN A 305 -14.92 26.17 -20.21
C ASN A 305 -16.04 25.72 -21.15
#